data_AF-A0A4D7AQ25-F1
#
_entry.id   AF-A0A4D7AQ25-F1
#
_cell.length_a   1.000
_cell.length_b   1.000
_cell.length_c   1.000
_cell.angle_alpha   90.00
_cell.angle_beta   90.00
_cell.angle_gamma   90.00
#
_symmetry.space_group_name_H-M   'P 1'
#
loop_
_entity.id
_entity.type
_entity.pdbx_description
1 polymer ?
#
loop_
_entity_poly.entity_id
_entity_poly.type
_entity_poly.pdbx_seq_one_letter_code
_entity_poly.pdbx_strand_id
1 'polypeptide(L)'
;MRDLEHLRRRYADHVPGLLGARHSYAVLCPLVERPDGLHLLFEVRSAALHRQPGEVCFPGGRMEAGETPEQCALRETEEELAIPRQEVEVLGRPDFICNQAGFLMQPVLGLVSAAGFAAVAPSPAEVGEAFTVPLAFFRETAPEQYVYALQPDVPGDFPYETVGIPADYRWARGRVEVPIWYWQGHAVWGMTARLTQDIVRHLE
;
A
#
# COMPACT_ATOMS: atom_id res chain seq x y z
N MET A 1 0.12 42.22 4.14
CA MET A 1 -0.47 42.16 2.78
C MET A 1 0.29 41.19 1.87
N ARG A 2 1.63 41.26 1.76
CA ARG A 2 2.44 40.31 0.98
C ARG A 2 2.27 38.84 1.38
N ASP A 3 2.21 38.53 2.67
CA ASP A 3 2.03 37.14 3.13
C ASP A 3 0.66 36.58 2.71
N LEU A 4 -0.39 37.40 2.76
CA LEU A 4 -1.74 37.01 2.34
C LEU A 4 -1.81 36.72 0.84
N GLU A 5 -1.12 37.51 0.02
CA GLU A 5 -1.02 37.27 -1.43
C GLU A 5 -0.24 36.00 -1.74
N HIS A 6 0.85 35.74 -1.01
CA HIS A 6 1.62 34.51 -1.14
C HIS A 6 0.78 33.29 -0.79
N LEU A 7 0.05 33.33 0.34
CA LEU A 7 -0.85 32.25 0.75
C LEU A 7 -1.97 32.02 -0.28
N ARG A 8 -2.60 33.08 -0.77
CA ARG A 8 -3.62 32.96 -1.83
C ARG A 8 -3.08 32.29 -3.07
N ARG A 9 -1.90 32.70 -3.55
CA ARG A 9 -1.26 32.08 -4.72
C ARG A 9 -0.90 30.62 -4.45
N ARG A 10 -0.32 30.33 -3.29
CA ARG A 10 0.14 28.99 -2.93
C ARG A 10 -1.01 27.99 -2.80
N TYR A 11 -2.15 28.44 -2.28
CA TYR A 11 -3.30 27.58 -1.97
C TYR A 11 -4.45 27.64 -2.98
N ALA A 12 -4.40 28.49 -4.00
CA ALA A 12 -5.43 28.56 -5.05
C ALA A 12 -5.60 27.22 -5.81
N ASP A 13 -4.48 26.62 -6.21
CA ASP A 13 -4.45 25.36 -6.97
C ASP A 13 -3.77 24.23 -6.18
N HIS A 14 -3.65 24.38 -4.86
CA HIS A 14 -3.01 23.37 -4.03
C HIS A 14 -3.93 22.17 -3.86
N VAL A 15 -3.49 21.02 -4.34
CA VAL A 15 -4.07 19.72 -3.96
C VAL A 15 -3.57 19.35 -2.56
N PRO A 16 -4.45 19.21 -1.56
CA PRO A 16 -4.04 18.81 -0.21
C PRO A 16 -3.37 17.44 -0.22
N GLY A 17 -2.37 17.27 0.65
CA GLY A 17 -1.73 16.00 0.94
C GLY A 17 -1.75 15.71 2.44
N LEU A 18 -1.09 14.62 2.85
CA LEU A 18 -0.89 14.34 4.27
C LEU A 18 0.21 15.24 4.84
N LEU A 19 -0.16 16.10 5.79
CA LEU A 19 0.78 16.95 6.51
C LEU A 19 1.82 16.10 7.24
N GLY A 20 3.10 16.31 6.92
CA GLY A 20 4.20 15.54 7.52
C GLY A 20 4.51 14.21 6.82
N ALA A 21 3.86 13.90 5.69
CA ALA A 21 4.25 12.77 4.86
C ALA A 21 5.71 12.93 4.38
N ARG A 22 6.54 11.94 4.65
CA ARG A 22 7.95 11.91 4.23
C ARG A 22 8.14 11.16 2.92
N HIS A 23 7.29 10.17 2.66
CA HIS A 23 7.35 9.30 1.50
C HIS A 23 5.94 8.97 1.02
N SER A 24 5.78 8.83 -0.30
CA SER A 24 4.56 8.31 -0.92
C SER A 24 4.95 7.12 -1.78
N TYR A 25 4.15 6.07 -1.70
CA TYR A 25 4.32 4.82 -2.44
C TYR A 25 3.01 4.53 -3.17
N ALA A 26 3.10 3.87 -4.31
CA ALA A 26 1.93 3.36 -5.01
C ALA A 26 2.14 1.89 -5.36
N VAL A 27 1.06 1.11 -5.24
CA VAL A 27 1.05 -0.31 -5.57
C VAL A 27 -0.11 -0.62 -6.51
N LEU A 28 0.14 -1.47 -7.49
CA LEU A 28 -0.93 -2.03 -8.30
C LEU A 28 -1.52 -3.23 -7.53
N CYS A 29 -2.83 -3.31 -7.42
CA CYS A 29 -3.56 -4.49 -6.98
C CYS A 29 -4.07 -5.20 -8.25
N PRO A 30 -3.25 -6.00 -8.95
CA PRO A 30 -3.59 -6.57 -10.24
C PRO A 30 -4.61 -7.69 -10.11
N LEU A 31 -5.74 -7.55 -10.81
CA LEU A 31 -6.66 -8.63 -11.09
C LEU A 31 -6.24 -9.34 -12.38
N VAL A 32 -6.33 -10.66 -12.38
CA VAL A 32 -6.13 -11.50 -13.57
C VAL A 32 -7.28 -12.49 -13.71
N GLU A 33 -7.74 -12.71 -14.94
CA GLU A 33 -8.70 -13.77 -15.23
C GLU A 33 -7.99 -15.13 -15.31
N ARG A 34 -8.56 -16.12 -14.64
CA ARG A 34 -8.12 -17.51 -14.62
C ARG A 34 -9.32 -18.43 -14.91
N PRO A 35 -9.10 -19.70 -15.28
CA PRO A 35 -10.21 -20.62 -15.59
C PRO A 35 -11.24 -20.78 -14.46
N ASP A 36 -10.83 -20.57 -13.21
CA ASP A 36 -11.63 -20.65 -11.99
C ASP A 36 -12.15 -19.29 -11.48
N GLY A 37 -11.93 -18.20 -12.22
CA GLY A 37 -12.46 -16.87 -11.94
C GLY A 37 -11.40 -15.78 -11.84
N LEU A 38 -11.74 -14.67 -11.19
CA LEU A 38 -10.80 -13.57 -10.96
C LEU A 38 -9.86 -13.87 -9.80
N HIS A 39 -8.57 -13.59 -10.00
CA HIS A 39 -7.54 -13.73 -8.98
C HIS A 39 -6.84 -12.39 -8.75
N LEU A 40 -6.30 -12.19 -7.56
CA LEU A 40 -5.27 -11.17 -7.32
C LEU A 40 -3.90 -11.78 -7.59
N LEU A 41 -3.05 -11.03 -8.31
CA LEU A 41 -1.64 -11.35 -8.53
C LEU A 41 -0.79 -10.66 -7.46
N PHE A 42 0.11 -11.43 -6.85
CA PHE A 42 1.05 -11.01 -5.82
C PHE A 42 2.46 -11.40 -6.22
N GLU A 43 3.42 -10.80 -5.53
CA GLU A 43 4.83 -11.14 -5.62
C GLU A 43 5.43 -11.38 -4.24
N VAL A 44 6.54 -12.11 -4.23
CA VAL A 44 7.39 -12.33 -3.07
C VAL A 44 8.68 -11.56 -3.28
N ARG A 45 8.97 -10.63 -2.38
CA ARG A 45 10.20 -9.81 -2.44
C ARG A 45 11.43 -10.70 -2.42
N SER A 46 12.40 -10.41 -3.28
CA SER A 46 13.68 -11.12 -3.35
C SER A 46 14.38 -11.12 -1.98
N ALA A 47 14.96 -12.26 -1.61
CA ALA A 47 15.71 -12.42 -0.36
C ALA A 47 16.97 -11.54 -0.31
N ALA A 48 17.44 -11.05 -1.47
CA ALA A 48 18.60 -10.18 -1.57
C ALA A 48 18.32 -8.72 -1.17
N LEU A 49 17.05 -8.33 -0.99
CA LEU A 49 16.67 -6.97 -0.69
C LEU A 49 16.96 -6.59 0.78
N HIS A 50 17.39 -5.34 0.98
CA HIS A 50 17.66 -4.80 2.31
C HIS A 50 16.40 -4.58 3.16
N ARG A 51 15.22 -4.47 2.54
CA ARG A 51 13.94 -4.22 3.21
C ARG A 51 12.95 -5.32 2.90
N GLN A 52 12.36 -5.87 3.95
CA GLN A 52 11.26 -6.84 3.88
C GLN A 52 11.55 -8.03 2.94
N PRO A 53 12.73 -8.67 3.03
CA PRO A 53 13.05 -9.81 2.15
C PRO A 53 12.08 -10.96 2.40
N GLY A 54 11.55 -11.55 1.32
CA GLY A 54 10.63 -12.68 1.38
C GLY A 54 9.19 -12.35 1.78
N GLU A 55 8.84 -11.07 1.97
CA GLU A 55 7.46 -10.69 2.24
C GLU A 55 6.61 -10.72 0.97
N VAL A 56 5.34 -11.11 1.13
CA VAL A 56 4.33 -11.02 0.07
C VAL A 56 3.84 -9.59 -0.06
N CYS A 57 3.91 -9.03 -1.26
CA CYS A 57 3.36 -7.72 -1.57
C CYS A 57 2.67 -7.70 -2.93
N PHE A 58 1.98 -6.59 -3.15
CA PHE A 58 1.61 -6.14 -4.48
C PHE A 58 2.83 -5.50 -5.15
N PRO A 59 2.93 -5.57 -6.50
CA PRO A 59 3.96 -4.84 -7.23
C PRO A 59 3.77 -3.34 -7.03
N GLY A 60 4.86 -2.61 -6.86
CA GLY A 60 4.84 -1.20 -6.54
C GLY A 60 6.02 -0.71 -5.73
N GLY A 61 6.17 0.60 -5.72
CA GLY A 61 7.34 1.21 -5.13
C GLY A 61 7.13 2.68 -4.79
N ARG A 62 8.23 3.41 -4.73
CA ARG A 62 8.23 4.79 -4.26
C ARG A 62 7.82 5.69 -5.42
N MET A 63 6.88 6.59 -5.17
CA MET A 63 6.49 7.60 -6.15
C MET A 63 7.62 8.58 -6.44
N GLU A 64 7.87 8.83 -7.71
CA GLU A 64 8.78 9.87 -8.19
C GLU A 64 8.08 11.24 -8.25
N ALA A 65 8.88 12.29 -8.40
CA ALA A 65 8.36 13.65 -8.43
C ALA A 65 7.49 13.89 -9.67
N GLY A 66 6.21 14.19 -9.44
CA GLY A 66 5.24 14.50 -10.51
C GLY A 66 4.43 13.30 -10.98
N GLU A 67 4.70 12.09 -10.48
CA GLU A 67 3.88 10.91 -10.79
C GLU A 67 2.51 10.98 -10.12
N THR A 68 1.48 10.55 -10.84
CA THR A 68 0.25 10.07 -10.21
C THR A 68 0.46 8.67 -9.63
N PRO A 69 -0.36 8.24 -8.66
CA PRO A 69 -0.30 6.86 -8.16
C PRO A 69 -0.38 5.79 -9.25
N GLU A 70 -1.19 5.98 -10.28
CA GLU A 70 -1.31 5.06 -11.42
C GLU A 70 -0.01 4.99 -12.22
N GLN A 71 0.62 6.12 -12.50
CA GLN A 71 1.88 6.16 -13.24
C GLN A 71 2.98 5.40 -12.49
N CYS A 72 3.10 5.63 -11.18
CA CYS A 72 4.05 4.93 -10.33
C CYS A 72 3.73 3.42 -10.28
N ALA A 73 2.49 3.05 -9.96
CA ALA A 73 2.09 1.64 -9.85
C ALA A 73 2.33 0.86 -11.16
N LEU A 74 2.01 1.45 -12.32
CA LEU A 74 2.24 0.83 -13.63
C LEU A 74 3.71 0.73 -13.99
N ARG A 75 4.52 1.77 -13.70
CA ARG A 75 5.97 1.75 -13.93
C ARG A 75 6.64 0.64 -13.11
N GLU A 76 6.37 0.61 -11.80
CA GLU A 76 6.94 -0.38 -10.89
C GLU A 76 6.50 -1.80 -11.28
N THR A 77 5.22 -2.00 -11.63
CA THR A 77 4.75 -3.32 -12.11
C THR A 77 5.45 -3.78 -13.39
N GLU A 78 5.73 -2.86 -14.32
CA GLU A 78 6.49 -3.15 -15.54
C GLU A 78 7.96 -3.48 -15.22
N GLU A 79 8.58 -2.79 -14.25
CA GLU A 79 9.95 -3.02 -13.81
C GLU A 79 10.11 -4.35 -13.03
N GLU A 80 9.16 -4.65 -12.13
CA GLU A 80 9.20 -5.80 -11.22
C GLU A 80 8.72 -7.10 -11.88
N LEU A 81 7.66 -7.04 -12.70
CA LEU A 81 6.98 -8.21 -13.26
C LEU A 81 6.97 -8.27 -14.78
N ALA A 82 7.55 -7.29 -15.48
CA ALA A 82 7.56 -7.19 -16.95
C ALA A 82 6.16 -7.07 -17.59
N ILE A 83 5.11 -6.80 -16.82
CA ILE A 83 3.76 -6.59 -17.35
C ILE A 83 3.72 -5.22 -18.03
N PRO A 84 3.51 -5.15 -19.35
CA PRO A 84 3.52 -3.85 -20.03
C PRO A 84 2.35 -2.99 -19.57
N ARG A 85 2.60 -1.70 -19.36
CA ARG A 85 1.57 -0.76 -18.87
C ARG A 85 0.28 -0.72 -19.69
N GLN A 86 0.36 -0.94 -21.01
CA GLN A 86 -0.82 -0.97 -21.88
C GLN A 86 -1.68 -2.23 -21.73
N GLU A 87 -1.17 -3.27 -21.07
CA GLU A 87 -1.88 -4.51 -20.79
C GLU A 87 -2.62 -4.45 -19.44
N VAL A 88 -2.68 -3.28 -18.80
CA VAL A 88 -3.38 -3.05 -17.54
C VAL A 88 -4.49 -2.01 -17.74
N GLU A 89 -5.74 -2.44 -17.58
CA GLU A 89 -6.89 -1.54 -17.48
C GLU A 89 -7.04 -1.05 -16.04
N VAL A 90 -6.81 0.23 -15.78
CA VAL A 90 -7.01 0.80 -14.44
C VAL A 90 -8.50 0.94 -14.14
N LEU A 91 -8.96 0.25 -13.10
CA LEU A 91 -10.36 0.26 -12.67
C LEU A 91 -10.66 1.39 -11.67
N GLY A 92 -9.69 1.76 -10.83
CA GLY A 92 -9.84 2.84 -9.86
C GLY A 92 -8.83 2.79 -8.71
N ARG A 93 -9.02 3.64 -7.70
CA ARG A 93 -8.18 3.69 -6.49
C ARG A 93 -8.96 3.22 -5.27
N PRO A 94 -8.56 2.09 -4.63
CA PRO A 94 -9.05 1.72 -3.30
C PRO A 94 -8.64 2.73 -2.22
N ASP A 95 -9.11 2.54 -0.99
CA ASP A 95 -8.74 3.41 0.13
C ASP A 95 -7.24 3.31 0.44
N PHE A 96 -6.58 4.46 0.62
CA PHE A 96 -5.14 4.50 0.88
C PHE A 96 -4.80 4.26 2.36
N ILE A 97 -3.60 3.74 2.62
CA ILE A 97 -3.08 3.56 3.99
C ILE A 97 -2.10 4.69 4.31
N CYS A 98 -2.36 5.39 5.43
CA CYS A 98 -1.37 6.21 6.11
C CYS A 98 -0.90 5.46 7.36
N ASN A 99 0.41 5.33 7.55
CA ASN A 99 0.95 4.67 8.74
C ASN A 99 1.68 5.65 9.67
N GLN A 100 2.02 5.15 10.86
CA GLN A 100 2.66 5.95 11.92
C GLN A 100 4.09 6.39 11.58
N ALA A 101 4.74 5.77 10.58
CA ALA A 101 6.05 6.18 10.10
C ALA A 101 5.99 7.38 9.12
N GLY A 102 4.78 7.89 8.84
CA GLY A 102 4.59 9.09 8.03
C GLY A 102 4.76 8.83 6.53
N PHE A 103 4.42 7.65 6.04
CA PHE A 103 4.27 7.43 4.60
C PHE A 103 2.82 7.12 4.19
N LEU A 104 2.53 7.44 2.93
CA LEU A 104 1.27 7.13 2.25
C LEU A 104 1.46 5.95 1.30
N MET A 105 0.58 4.97 1.38
CA MET A 105 0.48 3.86 0.43
C MET A 105 -0.78 4.03 -0.40
N GLN A 106 -0.63 4.29 -1.69
CA GLN A 106 -1.69 4.56 -2.66
C GLN A 106 -1.97 3.30 -3.50
N PRO A 107 -3.03 2.52 -3.22
CA PRO A 107 -3.39 1.39 -4.06
C PRO A 107 -4.03 1.85 -5.37
N VAL A 108 -3.79 1.07 -6.42
CA VAL A 108 -4.43 1.21 -7.74
C VAL A 108 -4.97 -0.16 -8.12
N LEU A 109 -6.28 -0.30 -8.31
CA LEU A 109 -6.88 -1.53 -8.79
C LEU A 109 -6.85 -1.56 -10.31
N GLY A 110 -6.34 -2.63 -10.90
CA GLY A 110 -6.29 -2.77 -12.35
C GLY A 110 -6.52 -4.20 -12.80
N LEU A 111 -7.13 -4.37 -13.97
CA LEU A 111 -7.31 -5.66 -14.65
C LEU A 111 -6.17 -5.87 -15.65
N VAL A 112 -5.38 -6.90 -15.44
CA VAL A 112 -4.30 -7.29 -16.33
C VAL A 112 -4.86 -8.22 -17.41
N SER A 113 -4.57 -7.91 -18.67
CA SER A 113 -5.00 -8.72 -19.81
C SER A 113 -4.34 -10.11 -19.79
N ALA A 114 -4.90 -11.04 -20.56
CA ALA A 114 -4.29 -12.36 -20.75
C ALA A 114 -2.86 -12.27 -21.36
N ALA A 115 -2.61 -11.29 -22.24
CA ALA A 115 -1.31 -11.07 -22.85
C ALA A 115 -0.31 -10.49 -21.84
N GLY A 116 -0.74 -9.52 -21.02
CA GLY A 116 0.07 -9.00 -19.92
C GLY A 116 0.43 -10.07 -18.89
N PHE A 117 -0.53 -10.91 -18.52
CA PHE A 117 -0.29 -12.01 -17.59
C PHE A 117 0.66 -13.07 -18.17
N ALA A 118 0.55 -13.37 -19.47
CA ALA A 118 1.48 -14.27 -20.14
C ALA A 118 2.91 -13.72 -20.25
N ALA A 119 3.08 -12.40 -20.15
CA ALA A 119 4.38 -11.73 -20.19
C ALA A 119 5.09 -11.69 -18.83
N VAL A 120 4.44 -12.13 -17.74
CA VAL A 120 5.00 -12.05 -16.38
C VAL A 120 6.38 -12.69 -16.32
N ALA A 121 7.38 -11.88 -16.01
CA ALA A 121 8.77 -12.28 -15.84
C ALA A 121 9.35 -11.51 -14.65
N PRO A 122 9.36 -12.10 -13.45
CA PRO A 122 9.89 -11.45 -12.25
C PRO A 122 11.34 -10.99 -12.41
N SER A 123 11.62 -9.74 -12.03
CA SER A 123 12.97 -9.20 -11.96
C SER A 123 13.72 -9.86 -10.80
N PRO A 124 14.76 -10.69 -11.05
CA PRO A 124 15.40 -11.47 -9.98
C PRO A 124 16.12 -10.62 -8.93
N ALA A 125 16.41 -9.36 -9.26
CA ALA A 125 16.98 -8.40 -8.32
C ALA A 125 15.98 -7.98 -7.23
N GLU A 126 14.68 -8.00 -7.53
CA GLU A 126 13.65 -7.40 -6.68
C GLU A 126 12.56 -8.39 -6.28
N VAL A 127 12.25 -9.35 -7.16
CA VAL A 127 11.18 -10.32 -7.01
C VAL A 127 11.73 -11.74 -7.08
N GLY A 128 11.42 -12.53 -6.05
CA GLY A 128 11.76 -13.95 -5.99
C GLY A 128 10.74 -14.85 -6.68
N GLU A 129 9.45 -14.52 -6.56
CA GLU A 129 8.35 -15.31 -7.09
C GLU A 129 7.12 -14.42 -7.35
N ALA A 130 6.28 -14.79 -8.33
CA ALA A 130 4.96 -14.22 -8.54
C ALA A 130 3.90 -15.33 -8.53
N PHE A 131 2.78 -15.10 -7.85
CA PHE A 131 1.72 -16.10 -7.68
C PHE A 131 0.36 -15.42 -7.62
N THR A 132 -0.71 -16.19 -7.80
CA THR A 132 -2.09 -15.67 -7.76
C THR A 132 -2.93 -16.35 -6.70
N VAL A 133 -3.90 -15.62 -6.17
CA VAL A 133 -4.88 -16.13 -5.21
C VAL A 133 -6.28 -15.83 -5.72
N PRO A 134 -7.19 -16.83 -5.81
CA PRO A 134 -8.57 -16.59 -6.24
C PRO A 134 -9.26 -15.57 -5.33
N LEU A 135 -10.03 -14.65 -5.91
CA LEU A 135 -10.86 -13.73 -5.11
C LEU A 135 -11.87 -14.49 -4.25
N ALA A 136 -12.37 -15.63 -4.73
CA ALA A 136 -13.25 -16.51 -3.97
C ALA A 136 -12.63 -16.97 -2.64
N PHE A 137 -11.33 -17.28 -2.61
CA PHE A 137 -10.64 -17.68 -1.38
C PHE A 137 -10.73 -16.61 -0.29
N PHE A 138 -10.47 -15.34 -0.64
CA PHE A 138 -10.56 -14.24 0.33
C PHE A 138 -11.98 -13.95 0.80
N ARG A 139 -13.00 -14.25 -0.02
CA ARG A 139 -14.42 -14.12 0.35
C ARG A 139 -14.87 -15.24 1.29
N GLU A 140 -14.39 -16.45 1.04
CA GLU A 140 -14.82 -17.66 1.75
C GLU A 140 -13.99 -17.94 3.01
N THR A 141 -12.77 -17.42 3.07
CA THR A 141 -11.84 -17.63 4.19
C THR A 141 -11.61 -16.32 4.92
N ALA A 142 -12.00 -16.26 6.19
CA ALA A 142 -11.67 -15.12 7.03
C ALA A 142 -10.15 -15.11 7.36
N PRO A 143 -9.49 -13.94 7.38
CA PRO A 143 -8.10 -13.85 7.81
C PRO A 143 -7.98 -14.11 9.31
N GLU A 144 -6.82 -14.62 9.74
CA GLU A 144 -6.42 -14.50 11.13
C GLU A 144 -6.17 -13.02 11.47
N GLN A 145 -6.75 -12.55 12.57
CA GLN A 145 -6.71 -11.14 12.96
C GLN A 145 -5.82 -10.94 14.18
N TYR A 146 -4.68 -10.28 13.99
CA TYR A 146 -3.79 -9.87 15.07
C TYR A 146 -3.84 -8.35 15.26
N VAL A 147 -3.51 -7.89 16.47
CA VAL A 147 -3.46 -6.46 16.79
C VAL A 147 -2.25 -6.17 17.67
N TYR A 148 -1.49 -5.13 17.35
CA TYR A 148 -0.48 -4.57 18.25
C TYR A 148 -0.82 -3.14 18.68
N ALA A 149 -0.47 -2.81 19.92
CA ALA A 149 -0.68 -1.48 20.46
C ALA A 149 0.40 -0.51 20.00
N LEU A 150 0.00 0.73 19.72
CA LEU A 150 0.90 1.86 19.52
C LEU A 150 0.90 2.69 20.78
N GLN A 151 2.06 2.76 21.43
CA GLN A 151 2.24 3.50 22.66
C GLN A 151 3.05 4.77 22.36
N PRO A 152 2.55 5.96 22.73
CA PRO A 152 3.33 7.18 22.68
C PRO A 152 4.58 7.06 23.56
N ASP A 153 5.74 7.28 22.97
CA ASP A 153 6.99 7.47 23.71
C ASP A 153 7.27 8.97 23.75
N VAL A 154 6.97 9.60 24.88
CA VAL A 154 7.02 11.05 25.04
C VAL A 154 8.29 11.43 25.79
N PRO A 155 9.15 12.29 25.22
CA PRO A 155 10.37 12.73 25.89
C PRO A 155 10.07 13.34 27.26
N GLY A 156 10.92 13.04 28.25
CA GLY A 156 10.75 13.52 29.62
C GLY A 156 10.86 15.05 29.77
N ASP A 157 11.44 15.72 28.78
CA ASP A 157 11.56 17.17 28.68
C ASP A 157 10.40 17.83 27.92
N PHE A 158 9.32 17.10 27.62
CA PHE A 158 8.12 17.69 27.05
C PHE A 158 7.61 18.84 27.95
N PRO A 159 7.40 20.06 27.41
CA PRO A 159 7.18 21.25 28.22
C PRO A 159 5.71 21.39 28.64
N TYR A 160 5.21 20.45 29.45
CA TYR A 160 3.82 20.36 29.92
C TYR A 160 3.29 21.70 30.46
N GLU A 161 4.05 22.36 31.34
CA GLU A 161 3.69 23.65 31.92
C GLU A 161 3.56 24.76 30.86
N THR A 162 4.52 24.84 29.93
CA THR A 162 4.53 25.88 28.89
C THR A 162 3.36 25.73 27.92
N VAL A 163 2.97 24.49 27.59
CA VAL A 163 1.82 24.23 26.72
C VAL A 163 0.49 24.22 27.47
N GLY A 164 0.50 24.38 28.80
CA GLY A 164 -0.70 24.50 29.62
C GLY A 164 -1.48 23.19 29.83
N ILE A 165 -0.80 22.03 29.78
CA ILE A 165 -1.42 20.73 30.06
C ILE A 165 -0.72 20.06 31.25
N PRO A 166 -1.42 19.20 32.03
CA PRO A 166 -0.83 18.63 33.23
C PRO A 166 0.26 17.59 32.88
N ALA A 167 1.23 17.38 33.79
CA ALA A 167 2.33 16.44 33.59
C ALA A 167 1.89 14.97 33.48
N ASP A 168 0.69 14.63 33.96
CA ASP A 168 0.06 13.31 33.84
C ASP A 168 -0.89 13.21 32.62
N TYR A 169 -0.73 14.10 31.64
CA TYR A 169 -1.52 14.11 30.41
C TYR A 169 -1.51 12.73 29.74
N ARG A 170 -2.72 12.21 29.49
CA ARG A 170 -2.91 10.87 28.91
C ARG A 170 -2.83 10.94 27.39
N TRP A 171 -1.63 10.75 26.87
CA TRP A 171 -1.40 10.61 25.43
C TRP A 171 -2.22 9.44 24.85
N ALA A 172 -2.90 9.71 23.73
CA ALA A 172 -3.76 8.72 23.09
C ALA A 172 -2.93 7.52 22.61
N ARG A 173 -3.40 6.31 22.95
CA ARG A 173 -2.83 5.06 22.44
C ARG A 173 -3.52 4.69 21.14
N GLY A 174 -2.76 4.15 20.20
CA GLY A 174 -3.28 3.60 18.95
C GLY A 174 -3.28 2.07 18.97
N ARG A 175 -3.83 1.50 17.90
CA ARG A 175 -3.70 0.08 17.57
C ARG A 175 -3.50 -0.09 16.08
N VAL A 176 -2.83 -1.16 15.67
CA VAL A 176 -2.70 -1.55 14.27
C VAL A 176 -3.19 -2.98 14.14
N GLU A 177 -4.10 -3.16 13.18
CA GLU A 177 -4.62 -4.46 12.79
C GLU A 177 -3.68 -5.10 11.77
N VAL A 178 -3.45 -6.41 11.94
CA VAL A 178 -2.56 -7.22 11.12
C VAL A 178 -3.34 -8.47 10.69
N PRO A 179 -4.17 -8.36 9.64
CA PRO A 179 -4.82 -9.51 9.03
C PRO A 179 -3.78 -10.41 8.34
N ILE A 180 -4.02 -11.72 8.38
CA ILE A 180 -3.17 -12.73 7.75
C ILE A 180 -4.05 -13.78 7.06
N TRP A 181 -3.80 -14.00 5.77
CA TRP A 181 -4.26 -15.19 5.05
C TRP A 181 -3.07 -16.07 4.70
N TYR A 182 -3.30 -17.39 4.71
CA TYR A 182 -2.30 -18.38 4.27
C TYR A 182 -2.77 -19.05 2.99
N TRP A 183 -1.93 -19.00 1.94
CA TRP A 183 -2.23 -19.60 0.65
C TRP A 183 -1.00 -20.30 0.07
N GLN A 184 -1.07 -21.62 -0.10
CA GLN A 184 0.00 -22.43 -0.72
C GLN A 184 1.41 -22.16 -0.18
N GLY A 185 1.55 -22.00 1.14
CA GLY A 185 2.84 -21.71 1.79
C GLY A 185 3.20 -20.22 1.88
N HIS A 186 2.43 -19.33 1.25
CA HIS A 186 2.58 -17.89 1.33
C HIS A 186 1.68 -17.30 2.41
N ALA A 187 2.17 -16.29 3.13
CA ALA A 187 1.36 -15.49 4.04
C ALA A 187 1.08 -14.13 3.37
N VAL A 188 -0.20 -13.83 3.08
CA VAL A 188 -0.65 -12.50 2.67
C VAL A 188 -1.01 -11.75 3.95
N TRP A 189 -0.20 -10.77 4.35
CA TRP A 189 -0.34 -10.13 5.67
C TRP A 189 -0.07 -8.62 5.66
N GLY A 190 -0.30 -7.98 6.81
CA GLY A 190 0.08 -6.58 7.02
C GLY A 190 -0.67 -5.61 6.12
N MET A 191 0.03 -4.66 5.51
CA MET A 191 -0.59 -3.68 4.61
C MET A 191 -1.20 -4.34 3.37
N THR A 192 -0.51 -5.31 2.78
CA THR A 192 -1.00 -6.07 1.62
C THR A 192 -2.35 -6.70 1.94
N ALA A 193 -2.45 -7.42 3.06
CA ALA A 193 -3.72 -8.02 3.48
C ALA A 193 -4.80 -6.97 3.80
N ARG A 194 -4.46 -5.82 4.39
CA ARG A 194 -5.44 -4.75 4.63
C ARG A 194 -6.00 -4.20 3.32
N LEU A 195 -5.17 -4.00 2.30
CA LEU A 195 -5.60 -3.58 0.96
C LEU A 195 -6.46 -4.68 0.30
N THR A 196 -6.06 -5.96 0.40
CA THR A 196 -6.86 -7.07 -0.09
C THR A 196 -8.23 -7.13 0.59
N GLN A 197 -8.28 -6.93 1.91
CA GLN A 197 -9.53 -6.90 2.67
C GLN A 197 -10.44 -5.75 2.23
N ASP A 198 -9.86 -4.58 1.98
CA ASP A 198 -10.56 -3.41 1.44
C ASP A 198 -11.20 -3.71 0.08
N ILE A 199 -10.45 -4.31 -0.85
CA ILE A 199 -10.94 -4.69 -2.18
C ILE A 199 -12.06 -5.73 -2.07
N VAL A 200 -11.86 -6.78 -1.29
CA VAL A 200 -12.78 -7.92 -1.20
C VAL A 200 -14.10 -7.55 -0.52
N ARG A 201 -14.11 -6.58 0.42
CA ARG A 201 -15.35 -6.14 1.09
C ARG A 201 -16.36 -5.51 0.13
N HIS A 202 -15.94 -5.12 -1.07
CA HIS A 202 -16.77 -4.48 -2.10
C HIS A 202 -17.26 -5.45 -3.18
N LEU A 203 -16.98 -6.76 -3.04
CA LEU A 203 -17.47 -7.80 -3.95
C LEU A 203 -18.78 -8.40 -3.40
N GLU A 204 -19.91 -7.86 -3.83
CA GLU A 204 -21.26 -8.42 -3.55
C GLU A 204 -21.48 -9.76 -4.27
#